data_AF-A0A813A5R8-F1
#
_entry.id   AF-A0A813A5R8-F1
#
_cell.length_a   1.000
_cell.length_b   1.000
_cell.length_c   1.000
_cell.angle_alpha   90.00
_cell.angle_beta   90.00
_cell.angle_gamma   90.00
#
_symmetry.space_group_name_H-M   'P 1'
#
loop_
_entity.id
_entity.type
_entity.pdbx_description
1 polymer ?
#
loop_
_entity_poly.entity_id
_entity_poly.type
_entity_poly.pdbx_seq_one_letter_code
_entity_poly.pdbx_strand_id
1 'polypeptide(L)'
;VALQSATTVEAILDTGASRCVMGHLLLDQFLSQLSDKMAQSKAASSASSVGNPSLGARFSRLTDETVTCTLEQAQVMPLSELGQQLITFGKQQKGRTFEEVVTKEASWVRWCCDHLHTSTKHVHVIFLLYVERYVQEAEALEEELIQDTEAIASTAVAAKSKAAPRTKSASGPKPDDDRWDMIADPEFHHPVEAQVTDLNHRMNQMEGMMHQMLNAIQQLSTAQQQS
;
A
#
# COMPACT_ATOMS: atom_id res chain seq x y z
N VAL A 1 -22.89 47.18 52.37
CA VAL A 1 -21.64 47.96 52.38
C VAL A 1 -20.61 47.10 51.66
N ALA A 2 -20.52 47.15 50.33
CA ALA A 2 -19.83 48.16 49.51
C ALA A 2 -18.31 48.17 49.76
N LEU A 3 -17.55 47.54 48.85
CA LEU A 3 -16.14 47.84 48.62
C LEU A 3 -15.96 48.05 47.11
N GLN A 4 -15.98 49.33 46.74
CA GLN A 4 -15.39 49.86 45.53
C GLN A 4 -13.87 49.88 45.71
N SER A 5 -13.12 49.64 44.63
CA SER A 5 -11.82 50.27 44.36
C SER A 5 -11.51 50.12 42.88
N ALA A 6 -11.83 51.17 42.13
CA ALA A 6 -11.30 51.42 40.79
C ALA A 6 -9.85 51.92 40.91
N THR A 7 -8.99 51.63 39.92
CA THR A 7 -8.12 52.63 39.25
C THR A 7 -7.27 52.05 38.12
N THR A 8 -7.29 52.77 36.99
CA THR A 8 -6.17 53.09 36.09
C THR A 8 -5.69 52.04 35.08
N VAL A 9 -6.16 52.16 33.84
CA VAL A 9 -5.30 52.08 32.64
C VAL A 9 -5.81 53.08 31.59
N GLU A 10 -4.95 54.08 31.37
CA GLU A 10 -4.68 54.85 30.15
C GLU A 10 -5.73 55.73 29.46
N ALA A 11 -5.41 57.02 29.53
CA ALA A 11 -5.73 58.02 28.53
C ALA A 11 -4.65 58.01 27.43
N ILE A 12 -5.02 57.79 26.16
CA ILE A 12 -4.26 58.21 24.97
C ILE A 12 -5.26 58.53 23.83
N LEU A 13 -5.40 59.84 23.54
CA LEU A 13 -5.65 60.49 22.22
C LEU A 13 -6.91 60.08 21.44
N ASP A 14 -7.98 60.87 21.40
CA ASP A 14 -8.16 62.15 20.68
C ASP A 14 -7.64 62.20 19.23
N THR A 15 -8.51 62.72 18.36
CA THR A 15 -8.35 63.15 16.96
C THR A 15 -8.33 62.14 15.82
N GLY A 16 -9.30 62.30 14.91
CA GLY A 16 -9.10 61.97 13.49
C GLY A 16 -10.17 61.07 12.87
N ALA A 17 -11.38 61.60 12.68
CA ALA A 17 -12.27 61.14 11.62
C ALA A 17 -11.61 61.45 10.24
N SER A 18 -10.65 60.63 9.83
CA SER A 18 -10.08 60.66 8.48
C SER A 18 -10.88 59.74 7.59
N ARG A 19 -11.84 60.33 6.89
CA ARG A 19 -12.55 59.72 5.78
C ARG A 19 -11.52 59.22 4.75
N CYS A 20 -11.44 57.92 4.55
CA CYS A 20 -10.68 57.31 3.46
C CYS A 20 -11.42 57.54 2.12
N VAL A 21 -11.49 58.79 1.65
CA VAL A 21 -11.90 59.11 0.27
C VAL A 21 -10.67 58.95 -0.64
N MET A 22 -10.17 57.71 -0.73
CA MET A 22 -9.13 57.36 -1.69
C MET A 22 -9.22 55.88 -2.12
N GLY A 23 -10.34 55.20 -1.83
CA GLY A 23 -10.55 53.80 -2.19
C GLY A 23 -11.20 53.58 -3.56
N HIS A 24 -12.14 54.44 -3.97
CA HIS A 24 -12.95 54.16 -5.16
C HIS A 24 -12.16 54.31 -6.47
N LEU A 25 -11.31 55.33 -6.60
CA LEU A 25 -10.52 55.54 -7.81
C LEU A 25 -9.42 54.48 -7.98
N LEU A 26 -8.89 53.94 -6.87
CA LEU A 26 -7.94 52.82 -6.91
C LEU A 26 -8.64 51.51 -7.29
N LEU A 27 -9.86 51.28 -6.79
CA LEU A 27 -10.68 50.12 -7.18
C LEU A 27 -11.09 50.19 -8.66
N ASP A 28 -11.51 51.35 -9.16
CA ASP A 28 -11.87 51.51 -10.58
C ASP A 28 -10.65 51.37 -11.49
N GLN A 29 -9.49 51.91 -11.11
CA GLN A 29 -8.26 51.74 -11.87
C GLN A 29 -7.77 50.29 -11.87
N PHE A 30 -7.93 49.57 -10.76
CA PHE A 30 -7.59 48.15 -10.67
C PHE A 30 -8.55 47.26 -11.48
N LEU A 31 -9.86 47.55 -11.44
CA LEU A 31 -10.86 46.86 -12.25
C LEU A 31 -10.67 47.14 -13.75
N SER A 32 -10.29 48.36 -14.13
CA SER A 32 -9.96 48.70 -15.52
C SER A 32 -8.73 47.93 -16.01
N GLN A 33 -7.67 47.82 -15.19
CA GLN A 33 -6.48 47.02 -15.55
C GLN A 33 -6.77 45.52 -15.69
N LEU A 34 -7.71 44.97 -14.90
CA LEU A 34 -8.16 43.58 -15.03
C LEU A 34 -8.93 43.33 -16.34
N SER A 35 -9.75 44.29 -16.76
CA SER A 35 -10.50 44.21 -18.02
C SER A 35 -9.57 44.25 -19.24
N ASP A 36 -8.58 45.14 -19.25
CA ASP A 36 -7.62 45.26 -20.36
C ASP A 36 -6.71 44.02 -20.50
N LYS A 37 -6.37 43.37 -19.38
CA LYS A 37 -5.60 42.09 -19.40
C LYS A 37 -6.41 40.90 -19.94
N MET A 38 -7.74 40.88 -19.79
CA MET A 38 -8.57 39.81 -20.36
C MET A 38 -8.86 40.01 -21.85
N ALA A 39 -8.84 41.25 -22.37
CA ALA A 39 -9.06 41.51 -23.79
C ALA A 39 -7.84 41.17 -24.67
N GLN A 40 -6.61 41.22 -24.13
CA GLN A 40 -5.39 40.91 -24.90
C GLN A 40 -5.03 39.42 -24.99
N SER A 41 -5.67 38.54 -24.21
CA SER A 41 -5.35 37.10 -24.20
C SER A 41 -6.14 36.28 -25.24
N LYS A 42 -6.97 36.91 -26.08
CA LYS A 42 -7.81 36.21 -27.07
C LYS A 42 -7.21 36.16 -28.49
N ALA A 43 -6.02 36.72 -28.73
CA ALA A 43 -5.44 36.83 -30.07
C ALA A 43 -3.99 36.32 -30.20
N ALA A 44 -3.56 35.38 -29.35
CA ALA A 44 -2.26 34.71 -29.51
C ALA A 44 -2.41 33.19 -29.32
N SER A 45 -2.61 32.52 -30.45
CA SER A 45 -1.92 31.29 -30.83
C SER A 45 -1.96 30.09 -29.88
N SER A 46 -2.82 29.15 -30.26
CA SER A 46 -2.46 27.75 -30.49
C SER A 46 -0.95 27.50 -30.67
N ALA A 47 -0.26 27.07 -29.61
CA ALA A 47 0.94 26.27 -29.68
C ALA A 47 1.18 25.63 -28.31
N SER A 48 1.29 24.31 -28.31
CA SER A 48 1.77 23.45 -27.24
C SER A 48 2.88 24.10 -26.41
N SER A 49 2.51 24.56 -25.21
CA SER A 49 3.43 24.95 -24.15
C SER A 49 3.08 24.06 -22.97
N VAL A 50 4.00 23.16 -22.63
CA VAL A 50 4.07 22.51 -21.33
C VAL A 50 4.27 23.63 -20.31
N GLY A 51 3.14 24.25 -19.96
CA GLY A 51 3.10 25.48 -19.21
C GLY A 51 3.44 25.17 -17.77
N ASN A 52 4.60 25.64 -17.31
CA ASN A 52 4.89 25.70 -15.89
C ASN A 52 3.68 26.36 -15.20
N PRO A 53 3.02 25.67 -14.25
CA PRO A 53 1.84 26.21 -13.60
C PRO A 53 2.18 27.56 -12.96
N SER A 54 1.22 28.49 -12.99
CA SER A 54 1.39 29.84 -12.42
C SER A 54 1.87 29.74 -10.97
N LEU A 55 2.64 30.73 -10.50
CA LEU A 55 3.17 30.72 -9.13
C LEU A 55 2.04 30.61 -8.09
N GLY A 56 0.88 31.22 -8.36
CA GLY A 56 -0.34 31.04 -7.56
C GLY A 56 -0.87 29.60 -7.57
N ALA A 57 -0.90 28.94 -8.72
CA ALA A 57 -1.29 27.52 -8.80
C ALA A 57 -0.26 26.60 -8.11
N ARG A 58 1.03 26.92 -8.19
CA ARG A 58 2.10 26.20 -7.49
C ARG A 58 2.03 26.41 -5.98
N PHE A 59 1.76 27.63 -5.54
CA PHE A 59 1.61 27.96 -4.12
C PHE A 59 0.34 27.34 -3.53
N SER A 60 -0.79 27.39 -4.25
CA SER A 60 -2.02 26.68 -3.85
C SER A 60 -1.79 25.18 -3.66
N ARG A 61 -0.97 24.53 -4.51
CA ARG A 61 -0.61 23.11 -4.31
C ARG A 61 0.30 22.87 -3.09
N LEU A 62 1.09 23.88 -2.71
CA LEU A 62 1.92 23.85 -1.50
C LEU A 62 1.11 24.12 -0.23
N THR A 63 -0.02 24.81 -0.33
CA THR A 63 -0.89 25.17 0.80
C THR A 63 -2.15 24.30 0.92
N ASP A 64 -2.59 23.61 -0.13
CA ASP A 64 -3.62 22.57 -0.06
C ASP A 64 -2.99 21.24 0.35
N GLU A 65 -2.89 21.03 1.66
CA GLU A 65 -2.46 19.77 2.31
C GLU A 65 -3.35 18.56 1.92
N THR A 66 -4.48 18.80 1.25
CA THR A 66 -5.43 17.76 0.83
C THR A 66 -5.28 17.32 -0.63
N VAL A 67 -4.40 17.94 -1.41
CA VAL A 67 -4.09 17.57 -2.82
C VAL A 67 -2.59 17.31 -2.97
N THR A 68 -2.05 16.41 -2.17
CA THR A 68 -0.61 16.10 -2.14
C THR A 68 -0.11 15.32 -3.36
N CYS A 69 -1.00 14.63 -4.09
CA CYS A 69 -0.60 13.77 -5.20
C CYS A 69 -1.38 14.13 -6.48
N THR A 70 -0.68 14.53 -7.54
CA THR A 70 -1.30 14.70 -8.87
C THR A 70 -1.45 13.35 -9.57
N LEU A 71 -2.33 13.26 -10.58
CA LEU A 71 -2.58 12.01 -11.30
C LEU A 71 -1.34 11.50 -12.03
N GLU A 72 -0.63 12.41 -12.70
CA GLU A 72 0.65 12.09 -13.36
C GLU A 72 1.69 11.60 -12.35
N GLN A 73 1.72 12.20 -11.15
CA GLN A 73 2.64 11.79 -10.09
C GLN A 73 2.27 10.42 -9.52
N ALA A 74 0.98 10.14 -9.30
CA ALA A 74 0.52 8.84 -8.79
C ALA A 74 0.83 7.68 -9.75
N GLN A 75 0.90 7.94 -11.06
CA GLN A 75 1.26 6.93 -12.06
C GLN A 75 2.73 6.54 -11.98
N VAL A 76 3.63 7.48 -11.72
CA VAL A 76 5.08 7.23 -11.68
C VAL A 76 5.62 6.91 -10.28
N MET A 77 4.85 7.22 -9.24
CA MET A 77 5.22 6.96 -7.84
C MET A 77 5.30 5.45 -7.56
N PRO A 78 6.26 4.96 -6.75
CA PRO A 78 6.29 3.56 -6.33
C PRO A 78 5.05 3.21 -5.50
N LEU A 79 4.63 1.94 -5.56
CA LEU A 79 3.40 1.49 -4.89
C LEU A 79 3.46 1.73 -3.38
N SER A 80 4.62 1.55 -2.76
CA SER A 80 4.84 1.78 -1.32
C SER A 80 4.60 3.24 -0.89
N GLU A 81 5.01 4.22 -1.70
CA GLU A 81 4.77 5.64 -1.41
C GLU A 81 3.31 6.02 -1.67
N LEU A 82 2.71 5.46 -2.72
CA LEU A 82 1.29 5.68 -3.02
C LEU A 82 0.39 5.07 -1.92
N GLY A 83 0.83 3.95 -1.33
CA GLY A 83 0.17 3.29 -0.20
C GLY A 83 0.09 4.13 1.06
N GLN A 84 1.01 5.08 1.26
CA GLN A 84 1.03 5.99 2.42
C GLN A 84 0.07 7.17 2.29
N GLN A 85 -0.54 7.39 1.12
CA GLN A 85 -1.52 8.45 0.94
C GLN A 85 -2.76 8.22 1.82
N LEU A 86 -3.27 9.30 2.39
CA LEU A 86 -4.44 9.24 3.25
C LEU A 86 -5.74 9.36 2.46
N ILE A 87 -6.71 8.53 2.82
CA ILE A 87 -8.05 8.63 2.28
C ILE A 87 -8.73 9.89 2.82
N THR A 88 -9.13 10.78 1.92
CA THR A 88 -9.84 12.03 2.26
C THR A 88 -11.36 11.94 2.05
N PHE A 89 -11.86 10.82 1.53
CA PHE A 89 -13.26 10.58 1.20
C PHE A 89 -13.86 9.39 1.97
N GLY A 90 -15.19 9.27 1.94
CA GLY A 90 -15.90 8.30 2.79
C GLY A 90 -15.90 8.71 4.27
N LYS A 91 -16.89 8.26 5.05
CA LYS A 91 -16.96 8.61 6.48
C LYS A 91 -16.14 7.66 7.35
N GLN A 92 -16.12 6.37 7.01
CA GLN A 92 -15.48 5.34 7.84
C GLN A 92 -13.98 5.22 7.64
N GLN A 93 -13.51 5.36 6.39
CA GLN A 93 -12.10 5.13 6.04
C GLN A 93 -11.27 6.41 5.98
N LYS A 94 -11.86 7.58 6.28
CA LYS A 94 -11.16 8.86 6.21
C LYS A 94 -10.02 8.92 7.23
N GLY A 95 -8.85 9.37 6.77
CA GLY A 95 -7.64 9.51 7.58
C GLY A 95 -6.83 8.22 7.73
N ARG A 96 -7.26 7.11 7.12
CA ARG A 96 -6.46 5.88 6.99
C ARG A 96 -5.62 5.92 5.73
N THR A 97 -4.52 5.17 5.72
CA THR A 97 -3.69 5.02 4.52
C THR A 97 -4.35 4.10 3.50
N PHE A 98 -3.97 4.23 2.23
CA PHE A 98 -4.47 3.37 1.18
C PHE A 98 -4.14 1.90 1.45
N GLU A 99 -2.90 1.63 1.84
CA GLU A 99 -2.41 0.27 2.14
C GLU A 99 -3.19 -0.38 3.29
N GLU A 100 -3.46 0.36 4.37
CA GLU A 100 -4.20 -0.15 5.51
C GLU A 100 -5.61 -0.59 5.09
N VAL A 101 -6.27 0.21 4.25
CA VAL A 101 -7.65 -0.03 3.84
C VAL A 101 -7.74 -1.16 2.83
N VAL A 102 -6.79 -1.26 1.89
CA VAL A 102 -6.76 -2.38 0.93
C VAL A 102 -6.51 -3.71 1.64
N THR A 103 -5.66 -3.73 2.67
CA THR A 103 -5.35 -4.95 3.42
C THR A 103 -6.48 -5.38 4.37
N LYS A 104 -7.13 -4.43 5.04
CA LYS A 104 -8.08 -4.73 6.14
C LYS A 104 -9.55 -4.70 5.74
N GLU A 105 -9.92 -3.96 4.68
CA GLU A 105 -11.31 -3.58 4.41
C GLU A 105 -11.75 -3.99 2.99
N ALA A 106 -11.53 -5.26 2.63
CA ALA A 106 -11.77 -5.78 1.28
C ALA A 106 -13.20 -5.51 0.75
N SER A 107 -14.22 -5.57 1.62
CA SER A 107 -15.60 -5.29 1.23
C SER A 107 -15.81 -3.83 0.80
N TRP A 108 -15.12 -2.89 1.47
CA TRP A 108 -15.20 -1.47 1.14
C TRP A 108 -14.46 -1.16 -0.16
N VAL A 109 -13.30 -1.78 -0.36
CA VAL A 109 -12.53 -1.63 -1.60
C VAL A 109 -13.31 -2.15 -2.80
N ARG A 110 -13.93 -3.34 -2.70
CA ARG A 110 -14.84 -3.86 -3.74
C ARG A 110 -15.95 -2.85 -4.05
N TRP A 111 -16.60 -2.31 -3.02
CA TRP A 111 -17.63 -1.29 -3.21
C TRP A 111 -17.09 -0.06 -3.96
N CYS A 112 -15.88 0.40 -3.63
CA CYS A 112 -15.23 1.50 -4.34
C CYS A 112 -14.97 1.18 -5.80
N CYS A 113 -14.47 -0.01 -6.13
CA CYS A 113 -14.29 -0.45 -7.52
C CYS A 113 -15.63 -0.42 -8.28
N ASP A 114 -16.68 -0.99 -7.70
CA ASP A 114 -17.99 -1.09 -8.35
C ASP A 114 -18.67 0.29 -8.53
N HIS A 115 -18.57 1.17 -7.53
CA HIS A 115 -19.37 2.40 -7.49
C HIS A 115 -18.61 3.66 -7.90
N LEU A 116 -17.27 3.64 -7.86
CA LEU A 116 -16.45 4.80 -8.15
C LEU A 116 -15.69 4.67 -9.48
N HIS A 117 -15.80 3.57 -10.23
CA HIS A 117 -15.09 3.40 -11.51
C HIS A 117 -15.40 4.51 -12.54
N THR A 118 -16.63 5.05 -12.56
CA THR A 118 -16.99 6.18 -13.44
C THR A 118 -16.73 7.56 -12.81
N SER A 119 -16.20 7.62 -11.60
CA SER A 119 -16.00 8.88 -10.88
C SER A 119 -14.85 9.67 -11.49
N THR A 120 -15.11 10.93 -11.84
CA THR A 120 -14.08 11.89 -12.28
C THR A 120 -13.43 12.65 -11.12
N LYS A 121 -13.85 12.39 -9.87
CA LYS A 121 -13.24 13.02 -8.69
C LYS A 121 -11.81 12.53 -8.51
N HIS A 122 -10.86 13.47 -8.50
CA HIS A 122 -9.43 13.22 -8.37
C HIS A 122 -9.08 12.18 -7.30
N VAL A 123 -9.54 12.38 -6.07
CA VAL A 123 -9.24 11.49 -4.94
C VAL A 123 -9.73 10.05 -5.14
N HIS A 124 -10.82 9.85 -5.88
CA HIS A 124 -11.31 8.51 -6.20
C HIS A 124 -10.43 7.85 -7.26
N VAL A 125 -10.07 8.60 -8.31
CA VAL A 125 -9.24 8.10 -9.41
C VAL A 125 -7.86 7.68 -8.89
N ILE A 126 -7.25 8.48 -8.01
CA ILE A 126 -5.96 8.16 -7.40
C ILE A 126 -6.05 6.89 -6.54
N PHE A 127 -7.12 6.73 -5.76
CA PHE A 127 -7.32 5.52 -4.97
C PHE A 127 -7.54 4.28 -5.85
N LEU A 128 -8.35 4.39 -6.90
CA LEU A 128 -8.58 3.27 -7.83
C LEU A 128 -7.30 2.87 -8.58
N LEU A 129 -6.48 3.84 -8.97
CA LEU A 129 -5.17 3.57 -9.56
C LEU A 129 -4.26 2.78 -8.61
N TYR A 130 -4.26 3.13 -7.32
CA TYR A 130 -3.52 2.38 -6.32
C TYR A 130 -4.01 0.94 -6.21
N VAL A 131 -5.33 0.74 -6.13
CA VAL A 131 -5.95 -0.59 -6.04
C VAL A 131 -5.62 -1.43 -7.26
N GLU A 132 -5.71 -0.87 -8.47
CA GLU A 132 -5.36 -1.56 -9.72
C GLU A 132 -3.90 -2.04 -9.70
N ARG A 133 -2.96 -1.17 -9.33
CA ARG A 133 -1.54 -1.54 -9.24
C ARG A 133 -1.25 -2.54 -8.13
N TYR A 134 -1.94 -2.44 -7.00
CA TYR A 134 -1.82 -3.39 -5.90
C TYR A 134 -2.25 -4.80 -6.32
N VAL A 135 -3.36 -4.91 -7.06
CA VAL A 135 -3.82 -6.19 -7.61
C VAL A 135 -2.83 -6.73 -8.65
N GLN A 136 -2.34 -5.88 -9.56
CA GLN A 136 -1.33 -6.30 -10.55
C GLN A 136 -0.05 -6.84 -9.91
N GLU A 137 0.44 -6.22 -8.83
CA GLU A 137 1.64 -6.70 -8.11
C GLU A 137 1.36 -8.01 -7.37
N ALA A 138 0.18 -8.16 -6.78
CA ALA A 138 -0.23 -9.41 -6.14
C ALA A 138 -0.38 -10.56 -7.15
N GLU A 139 -0.99 -10.31 -8.31
CA GLU A 139 -1.14 -11.28 -9.40
C GLU A 139 0.21 -11.69 -10.00
N ALA A 140 1.14 -10.73 -10.17
CA ALA A 140 2.50 -11.02 -10.64
C ALA A 140 3.28 -11.91 -9.67
N LEU A 141 3.14 -11.68 -8.36
CA LEU A 141 3.76 -12.53 -7.33
C LEU A 141 3.14 -13.92 -7.30
N GLU A 142 1.83 -14.05 -7.54
CA GLU A 142 1.15 -15.34 -7.65
C GLU A 142 1.64 -16.13 -8.87
N GLU A 143 1.82 -15.47 -10.02
CA GLU A 143 2.33 -16.11 -11.24
C GLU A 143 3.76 -16.65 -11.07
N GLU A 144 4.65 -15.89 -10.43
CA GLU A 144 6.03 -16.33 -10.10
C GLU A 144 6.02 -17.57 -9.21
N LEU A 145 5.18 -17.58 -8.18
CA LEU A 145 5.08 -18.70 -7.25
C LEU A 145 4.54 -19.98 -7.90
N ILE A 146 3.57 -19.86 -8.81
CA ILE A 146 3.03 -20.99 -9.58
C ILE A 146 4.11 -21.55 -10.52
N GLN A 147 4.85 -20.67 -11.22
CA GLN A 147 5.89 -21.06 -12.16
C GLN A 147 7.04 -21.84 -11.48
N ASP A 148 7.48 -21.39 -10.30
CA ASP A 148 8.51 -22.09 -9.52
C ASP A 148 8.03 -23.46 -9.02
N THR A 149 6.75 -23.55 -8.64
CA THR A 149 6.14 -24.82 -8.21
C THR A 149 6.08 -25.84 -9.34
N GLU A 150 5.75 -25.42 -10.57
CA GLU A 150 5.74 -26.30 -11.75
C GLU A 150 7.15 -26.71 -12.21
N ALA A 151 8.15 -25.84 -12.06
CA ALA A 151 9.55 -26.15 -12.36
C ALA A 151 10.13 -27.21 -11.40
N ILE A 152 9.77 -27.16 -10.12
CA ILE A 152 10.16 -28.16 -9.11
C ILE A 152 9.43 -29.49 -9.34
N ALA A 153 8.13 -29.45 -9.71
CA ALA A 153 7.38 -30.65 -10.04
C ALA A 153 7.93 -31.36 -11.30
N SER A 154 8.42 -30.61 -12.29
CA SER A 154 8.95 -31.15 -13.55
C SER A 154 10.34 -31.79 -13.43
N THR A 155 11.14 -31.42 -12.42
CA THR A 155 12.46 -32.00 -12.16
C THR A 155 12.41 -33.26 -11.30
N ALA A 156 11.33 -33.50 -10.54
CA ALA A 156 11.15 -34.68 -9.70
C ALA A 156 10.77 -35.96 -10.47
N VAL A 157 10.35 -35.88 -11.74
CA VAL A 157 9.86 -37.03 -12.52
C VAL A 157 10.97 -37.69 -13.39
N ALA A 158 12.21 -37.19 -13.33
CA ALA A 158 13.32 -37.69 -14.17
C ALA A 158 14.17 -38.82 -13.56
N ALA A 159 13.79 -39.42 -12.43
CA ALA A 159 14.47 -40.59 -11.87
C ALA A 159 13.75 -41.91 -12.25
N LYS A 160 13.99 -42.38 -13.50
CA LYS A 160 13.57 -43.71 -13.97
C LYS A 160 14.39 -44.82 -13.27
N SER A 161 13.94 -45.24 -12.09
CA SER A 161 14.34 -46.52 -11.49
C SER A 161 13.59 -47.67 -12.17
N LYS A 162 14.34 -48.57 -12.81
CA LYS A 162 13.83 -49.83 -13.39
C LYS A 162 13.35 -50.76 -12.27
N ALA A 163 12.05 -50.97 -12.16
CA ALA A 163 11.48 -52.24 -11.68
C ALA A 163 10.01 -52.34 -12.13
N ALA A 164 9.72 -53.29 -13.02
CA ALA A 164 8.37 -53.75 -13.33
C ALA A 164 7.96 -54.83 -12.30
N PRO A 165 6.66 -55.00 -11.99
CA PRO A 165 5.81 -55.84 -12.84
C PRO A 165 4.37 -55.29 -13.04
N ARG A 166 3.77 -55.70 -14.17
CA ARG A 166 2.40 -55.40 -14.63
C ARG A 166 1.34 -56.14 -13.81
N THR A 167 0.16 -55.52 -13.61
CA THR A 167 -1.15 -56.10 -14.02
C THR A 167 -2.31 -55.08 -13.99
N LYS A 168 -2.89 -54.87 -15.18
CA LYS A 168 -4.30 -54.55 -15.57
C LYS A 168 -5.32 -54.07 -14.52
N SER A 169 -5.96 -52.92 -14.75
CA SER A 169 -7.30 -52.81 -15.39
C SER A 169 -7.73 -51.33 -15.56
N ALA A 170 -8.64 -51.10 -16.49
CA ALA A 170 -8.95 -49.80 -17.12
C ALA A 170 -10.35 -49.27 -16.78
N SER A 171 -10.48 -47.95 -16.65
CA SER A 171 -11.61 -47.08 -17.07
C SER A 171 -11.28 -45.66 -16.57
N GLY A 172 -10.97 -44.66 -17.40
CA GLY A 172 -11.90 -43.92 -18.27
C GLY A 172 -12.01 -42.48 -17.74
N PRO A 173 -11.75 -41.41 -18.52
CA PRO A 173 -11.55 -40.05 -18.00
C PRO A 173 -12.80 -39.15 -18.11
N LYS A 174 -12.97 -38.22 -17.16
CA LYS A 174 -13.52 -36.87 -17.43
C LYS A 174 -13.02 -35.86 -16.37
N PRO A 175 -12.78 -34.59 -16.76
CA PRO A 175 -12.06 -33.60 -15.96
C PRO A 175 -12.98 -32.57 -15.29
N ASP A 176 -12.38 -31.91 -14.28
CA ASP A 176 -12.66 -30.58 -13.71
C ASP A 176 -14.05 -30.25 -13.17
N ASP A 177 -14.15 -30.25 -11.84
CA ASP A 177 -14.44 -29.06 -11.01
C ASP A 177 -14.47 -29.56 -9.56
N ASP A 178 -13.43 -29.25 -8.75
CA ASP A 178 -13.37 -29.33 -7.27
C ASP A 178 -11.92 -29.54 -6.76
N ARG A 179 -10.93 -28.85 -7.33
CA ARG A 179 -9.51 -28.99 -6.92
C ARG A 179 -9.14 -28.18 -5.67
N TRP A 180 -10.05 -27.37 -5.11
CA TRP A 180 -9.75 -26.50 -3.96
C TRP A 180 -10.50 -26.84 -2.66
N ASP A 181 -11.32 -27.90 -2.64
CA ASP A 181 -12.11 -28.29 -1.46
C ASP A 181 -11.65 -29.63 -0.84
N MET A 182 -10.34 -29.88 -0.81
CA MET A 182 -9.75 -31.03 -0.13
C MET A 182 -8.92 -30.62 1.10
N ILE A 183 -9.53 -29.92 2.06
CA ILE A 183 -9.13 -30.07 3.46
C ILE A 183 -10.39 -30.09 4.34
N ALA A 184 -11.06 -31.24 4.36
CA ALA A 184 -11.54 -31.89 5.59
C ALA A 184 -12.07 -33.30 5.27
N ASP A 185 -11.22 -34.16 4.69
CA ASP A 185 -11.53 -35.59 4.61
C ASP A 185 -10.79 -36.33 5.74
N PRO A 186 -11.48 -36.87 6.76
CA PRO A 186 -10.86 -37.49 7.93
C PRO A 186 -10.14 -38.82 7.65
N GLU A 187 -10.17 -39.35 6.41
CA GLU A 187 -9.50 -40.62 6.06
C GLU A 187 -8.07 -40.47 5.50
N PHE A 188 -7.58 -39.25 5.24
CA PHE A 188 -6.23 -39.01 4.67
C PHE A 188 -5.21 -38.41 5.65
N HIS A 189 -5.45 -38.46 6.96
CA HIS A 189 -4.57 -37.87 7.99
C HIS A 189 -3.26 -38.64 8.27
N HIS A 190 -3.06 -39.80 7.64
CA HIS A 190 -1.95 -40.71 8.00
C HIS A 190 -0.52 -40.36 7.50
N PRO A 191 -0.29 -39.57 6.42
CA PRO A 191 1.07 -39.34 5.91
C PRO A 191 1.82 -38.19 6.61
N VAL A 192 1.13 -37.26 7.26
CA VAL A 192 1.77 -36.09 7.93
C VAL A 192 2.36 -36.49 9.28
N GLU A 193 1.67 -37.31 10.07
CA GLU A 193 2.18 -37.80 11.36
C GLU A 193 3.45 -38.63 11.20
N ALA A 194 3.56 -39.43 10.12
CA ALA A 194 4.76 -40.19 9.82
C ALA A 194 5.96 -39.27 9.53
N GLN A 195 5.74 -38.17 8.80
CA GLN A 195 6.79 -37.18 8.50
C GLN A 195 7.22 -36.41 9.76
N VAL A 196 6.27 -36.02 10.62
CA VAL A 196 6.56 -35.37 11.90
C VAL A 196 7.32 -36.32 12.83
N THR A 197 6.97 -37.61 12.84
CA THR A 197 7.65 -38.63 13.64
C THR A 197 9.09 -38.87 13.16
N ASP A 198 9.31 -38.93 11.83
CA ASP A 198 10.65 -39.05 11.24
C ASP A 198 11.53 -37.82 11.56
N LEU A 199 10.95 -36.62 11.45
CA LEU A 199 11.65 -35.38 11.78
C LEU A 199 12.04 -35.32 13.26
N ASN A 200 11.11 -35.72 14.15
CA ASN A 200 11.37 -35.80 15.58
C ASN A 200 12.46 -36.83 15.91
N HIS A 201 12.48 -37.97 15.21
CA HIS A 201 13.54 -38.98 15.35
C HIS A 201 14.90 -38.42 14.93
N ARG A 202 14.97 -37.72 13.80
CA ARG A 202 16.19 -37.05 13.33
C ARG A 202 16.71 -35.98 14.30
N MET A 203 15.81 -35.18 14.87
CA MET A 203 16.18 -34.20 15.90
C MET A 203 16.79 -34.88 17.13
N ASN A 204 16.13 -35.91 17.67
CA ASN A 204 16.63 -36.65 18.84
C ASN A 204 17.97 -37.34 18.56
N GLN A 205 18.18 -37.82 17.33
CA GLN A 205 19.46 -38.40 16.93
C GLN A 205 20.60 -37.36 16.93
N MET A 206 20.34 -36.16 16.40
CA MET A 206 21.32 -35.07 16.41
C MET A 206 21.63 -34.59 17.83
N GLU A 207 20.62 -34.51 18.70
CA GLU A 207 20.78 -34.18 20.12
C GLU A 207 21.67 -35.22 20.83
N GLY A 208 21.42 -36.51 20.59
CA GLY A 208 22.24 -37.59 21.14
C GLY A 208 23.70 -37.52 20.68
N MET A 209 23.94 -37.22 19.41
CA MET A 209 25.30 -37.07 18.88
C MET A 209 26.02 -35.86 19.48
N MET A 210 25.30 -34.76 19.69
CA MET A 210 25.83 -33.56 20.34
C MET A 210 26.25 -33.84 21.79
N HIS A 211 25.43 -34.57 22.55
CA HIS A 211 25.79 -34.98 23.91
C HIS A 211 27.02 -35.90 23.95
N GLN A 212 27.16 -36.81 23.00
CA GLN A 212 28.36 -37.65 22.89
C GLN A 212 29.61 -36.82 22.57
N MET A 213 29.51 -35.85 21.66
CA MET A 213 30.60 -34.92 21.35
C MET A 213 31.01 -34.10 22.59
N LEU A 214 30.05 -33.53 23.30
CA LEU A 214 30.32 -32.75 24.51
C LEU A 214 31.03 -33.59 25.58
N ASN A 215 30.58 -34.82 25.80
CA ASN A 215 31.23 -35.74 26.73
C ASN A 215 32.66 -36.10 26.30
N ALA A 216 32.90 -36.35 25.00
CA ALA A 216 34.23 -36.65 24.50
C ALA A 216 35.19 -35.46 24.66
N ILE A 217 34.72 -34.24 24.38
CA ILE A 217 35.47 -32.99 24.59
C ILE A 217 35.78 -32.81 26.08
N GLN A 218 34.81 -33.05 26.96
CA GLN A 218 35.02 -32.93 28.40
C GLN A 218 36.07 -33.93 28.90
N GLN A 219 36.01 -35.19 28.46
CA GLN A 219 37.01 -36.22 28.79
C GLN A 219 38.41 -35.83 28.30
N LEU A 220 38.54 -35.34 27.06
CA LEU A 220 39.81 -34.84 26.52
C LEU A 220 40.35 -33.66 27.33
N SER A 221 39.49 -32.72 27.71
CA SER A 221 39.89 -31.56 28.52
C SER A 221 40.39 -31.98 29.92
N THR A 222 39.76 -32.97 30.56
CA THR A 222 40.19 -33.49 31.85
C THR A 222 41.49 -34.30 31.77
N ALA A 223 41.73 -35.01 30.66
CA ALA A 223 42.96 -35.76 30.45
C ALA A 223 44.18 -34.83 30.24
N GLN A 224 44.00 -33.66 29.61
CA GLN A 224 45.06 -32.66 29.45
C GLN A 224 45.44 -31.94 30.75
N GLN A 225 44.56 -31.91 31.76
CA GLN A 225 44.85 -31.27 33.06
C GLN A 225 45.63 -32.15 34.04
N GLN A 226 45.75 -33.45 33.77
CA GLN A 226 46.48 -34.41 34.63
C GLN A 226 47.88 -34.78 34.10
N SER A 227 48.28 -34.22 32.95
CA SER A 227 49.63 -34.30 32.40
C SER A 227 50.38 -32.98 32.59
#